data_AF-A0A2S6R9V6-F1
#
_entry.id   AF-A0A2S6R9V6-F1
#
_cell.length_a   1.000
_cell.length_b   1.000
_cell.length_c   1.000
_cell.angle_alpha   90.00
_cell.angle_beta   90.00
_cell.angle_gamma   90.00
#
_symmetry.space_group_name_H-M   'P 1'
#
loop_
_entity.id
_entity.type
_entity.pdbx_description
1 polymer ?
#
loop_
_entity_poly.entity_id
_entity_poly.type
_entity_poly.pdbx_seq_one_letter_code
_entity_poly.pdbx_strand_id
1 'polypeptide(L)'
;MEIAWIENEIEAFFLHIQGSGRLELENGKVIKVRFAGSNNRNYTSLGKALIEKGHLNKKNIDMYKIKTWLYKNKSLARKFMNMNERYIFFEKYSGNIKGSSGINLVPNISIATDKRFIKKGEAIIIESIDNKKDVFLGIAHDEGIAIKGKSRIDLFTGYGSVAEEKAAGLNRKIFTRKLIPIENKLTGEIFEKNFRNK
;
A
#
# COMPACT_ATOMS: atom_id res chain seq x y z
N MET A 1 -24.21 -0.93 -11.12
CA MET A 1 -23.68 0.45 -11.24
C MET A 1 -22.17 0.34 -11.34
N GLU A 2 -21.68 0.65 -12.52
CA GLU A 2 -20.32 0.44 -12.97
C GLU A 2 -19.59 1.80 -12.94
N ILE A 3 -18.31 1.82 -12.55
CA ILE A 3 -17.49 3.05 -12.57
C ILE A 3 -16.86 3.26 -13.95
N ALA A 4 -16.29 2.18 -14.51
CA ALA A 4 -15.62 2.09 -15.79
C ALA A 4 -15.46 0.61 -16.18
N TRP A 5 -15.11 0.35 -17.43
CA TRP A 5 -14.73 -0.98 -17.92
C TRP A 5 -13.21 -1.02 -18.10
N ILE A 6 -12.57 -2.10 -17.64
CA ILE A 6 -11.13 -2.32 -17.74
C ILE A 6 -10.91 -3.44 -18.74
N GLU A 7 -10.08 -3.19 -19.76
CA GLU A 7 -9.80 -4.16 -20.83
C GLU A 7 -9.07 -5.41 -20.31
N ASN A 8 -8.21 -5.23 -19.31
CA ASN A 8 -7.33 -6.27 -18.79
C ASN A 8 -7.79 -6.78 -17.40
N GLU A 9 -8.31 -8.01 -17.36
CA GLU A 9 -8.79 -8.64 -16.12
C GLU A 9 -7.68 -8.83 -15.06
N ILE A 10 -6.41 -8.99 -15.47
CA ILE A 10 -5.28 -9.11 -14.54
C ILE A 10 -5.06 -7.77 -13.84
N GLU A 11 -5.06 -6.66 -14.57
CA GLU A 11 -4.91 -5.33 -13.96
C GLU A 11 -6.11 -4.97 -13.07
N ALA A 12 -7.33 -5.34 -13.47
CA ALA A 12 -8.52 -5.19 -12.62
C ALA A 12 -8.39 -6.01 -11.32
N PHE A 13 -7.86 -7.23 -11.39
CA PHE A 13 -7.61 -8.06 -10.21
C PHE A 13 -6.55 -7.44 -9.27
N PHE A 14 -5.47 -6.88 -9.81
CA PHE A 14 -4.47 -6.19 -8.98
C PHE A 14 -5.01 -4.89 -8.38
N LEU A 15 -5.88 -4.16 -9.08
CA LEU A 15 -6.59 -3.02 -8.51
C LEU A 15 -7.41 -3.44 -7.27
N HIS A 16 -8.05 -4.61 -7.29
CA HIS A 16 -8.74 -5.18 -6.11
C HIS A 16 -7.79 -5.48 -4.97
N ILE A 17 -6.59 -6.01 -5.25
CA ILE A 17 -5.58 -6.29 -4.22
C ILE A 17 -5.08 -4.99 -3.58
N GLN A 18 -4.82 -3.96 -4.40
CA GLN A 18 -4.31 -2.67 -3.94
C GLN A 18 -5.39 -1.83 -3.23
N GLY A 19 -6.67 -2.01 -3.58
CA GLY A 19 -7.80 -1.32 -2.96
C GLY A 19 -7.96 0.15 -3.38
N SER A 20 -7.05 0.70 -4.20
CA SER A 20 -7.19 2.01 -4.82
C SER A 20 -6.36 2.09 -6.09
N GLY A 21 -6.68 3.02 -6.98
CA GLY A 21 -5.94 3.18 -8.22
C GLY A 21 -6.38 4.35 -9.07
N ARG A 22 -5.77 4.45 -10.25
CA ARG A 22 -6.05 5.46 -11.27
C ARG A 22 -6.42 4.73 -12.55
N LEU A 23 -7.57 5.08 -13.11
CA LEU A 23 -8.06 4.57 -14.37
C LEU A 23 -7.81 5.64 -15.42
N GLU A 24 -6.94 5.36 -16.36
CA GLU A 24 -6.75 6.18 -17.55
C GLU A 24 -7.79 5.76 -18.58
N LEU A 25 -8.62 6.71 -18.99
CA LEU A 25 -9.63 6.51 -20.02
C LEU A 25 -9.01 6.72 -21.41
N GLU A 26 -9.67 6.21 -22.45
CA GLU A 26 -9.24 6.35 -23.85
C GLU A 26 -9.03 7.82 -24.28
N ASN A 27 -9.74 8.76 -23.66
CA ASN A 27 -9.59 10.20 -23.92
C ASN A 27 -8.48 10.88 -23.08
N GLY A 28 -7.64 10.11 -22.41
CA GLY A 28 -6.55 10.61 -21.54
C GLY A 28 -7.01 11.14 -20.18
N LYS A 29 -8.32 11.15 -19.89
CA LYS A 29 -8.82 11.57 -18.57
C LYS A 29 -8.49 10.50 -17.54
N VAL A 30 -8.04 10.94 -16.36
CA VAL A 30 -7.77 10.03 -15.23
C VAL A 30 -8.91 10.09 -14.21
N ILE A 31 -9.52 8.93 -13.94
CA ILE A 31 -10.44 8.73 -12.80
C ILE A 31 -9.66 8.09 -11.66
N LYS A 32 -9.70 8.68 -10.46
CA LYS A 32 -9.17 8.01 -9.26
C LYS A 32 -10.28 7.22 -8.59
N VAL A 33 -9.96 6.02 -8.16
CA VAL A 33 -10.87 5.12 -7.45
C VAL A 33 -10.24 4.66 -6.14
N ARG A 34 -11.08 4.45 -5.13
CA ARG A 34 -10.67 3.93 -3.82
C ARG A 34 -11.69 2.93 -3.29
N PHE A 35 -11.27 2.11 -2.34
CA PHE A 35 -12.10 1.15 -1.62
C PHE A 35 -13.33 1.84 -1.01
N ALA A 36 -14.51 1.30 -1.32
CA ALA A 36 -15.80 1.69 -0.75
C ALA A 36 -16.42 0.56 0.08
N GLY A 37 -16.01 -0.69 -0.15
CA GLY A 37 -16.53 -1.84 0.59
C GLY A 37 -16.01 -3.16 0.03
N SER A 38 -16.43 -4.26 0.65
CA SER A 38 -16.16 -5.61 0.15
C SER A 38 -17.34 -6.54 0.40
N ASN A 39 -17.37 -7.67 -0.30
CA ASN A 39 -18.31 -8.76 -0.02
C ASN A 39 -18.01 -9.53 1.29
N ASN A 40 -17.09 -9.03 2.13
CA ASN A 40 -16.69 -9.57 3.42
C ASN A 40 -16.13 -11.01 3.40
N ARG A 41 -15.80 -11.55 2.22
CA ARG A 41 -15.08 -12.82 2.10
C ARG A 41 -13.61 -12.65 2.48
N ASN A 42 -13.01 -13.73 2.94
CA ASN A 42 -11.59 -13.77 3.28
C ASN A 42 -10.73 -13.63 2.03
N TYR A 43 -9.60 -12.92 2.17
CA TYR A 43 -8.62 -12.82 1.10
C TYR A 43 -7.85 -14.13 0.95
N THR A 44 -7.81 -14.65 -0.28
CA THR A 44 -6.94 -15.79 -0.65
C THR A 44 -5.71 -15.27 -1.38
N SER A 45 -4.51 -15.60 -0.88
CA SER A 45 -3.26 -15.17 -1.50
C SER A 45 -2.98 -15.92 -2.80
N LEU A 46 -3.04 -15.21 -3.92
CA LEU A 46 -2.68 -15.73 -5.25
C LEU A 46 -1.24 -16.28 -5.29
N GLY A 47 -0.29 -15.54 -4.72
CA GLY A 47 1.12 -15.98 -4.69
C GLY A 47 1.31 -17.28 -3.93
N LYS A 48 0.63 -17.44 -2.78
CA LYS A 48 0.65 -18.69 -2.01
C LYS A 48 0.06 -19.85 -2.80
N ALA A 49 -1.09 -19.65 -3.45
CA ALA A 49 -1.74 -20.67 -4.27
C ALA A 49 -0.86 -21.13 -5.44
N LEU A 50 -0.16 -20.20 -6.12
CA LEU A 50 0.76 -20.54 -7.20
C LEU A 50 1.97 -21.36 -6.71
N ILE A 51 2.47 -21.08 -5.51
CA ILE A 51 3.56 -21.87 -4.89
C ILE A 51 3.07 -23.26 -4.52
N GLU A 52 1.93 -23.37 -3.85
CA GLU A 52 1.38 -24.66 -3.41
C GLU A 52 1.05 -25.59 -4.58
N LYS A 53 0.71 -25.02 -5.75
CA LYS A 53 0.48 -25.78 -6.99
C LYS A 53 1.73 -25.97 -7.85
N GLY A 54 2.91 -25.56 -7.37
CA GLY A 54 4.19 -25.80 -8.04
C GLY A 54 4.47 -24.89 -9.26
N HIS A 55 3.68 -23.83 -9.46
CA HIS A 55 3.85 -22.92 -10.60
C HIS A 55 4.91 -21.84 -10.36
N LEU A 56 5.16 -21.47 -9.10
CA LEU A 56 6.18 -20.50 -8.70
C LEU A 56 6.98 -21.02 -7.51
N ASN A 57 8.25 -20.63 -7.43
CA ASN A 57 9.07 -20.91 -6.25
C ASN A 57 8.85 -19.81 -5.20
N LYS A 58 8.81 -20.21 -3.92
CA LYS A 58 8.73 -19.28 -2.78
C LYS A 58 9.92 -18.32 -2.72
N LYS A 59 11.10 -18.76 -3.16
CA LYS A 59 12.32 -17.95 -3.15
C LYS A 59 12.16 -16.77 -4.13
N ASN A 60 12.17 -15.56 -3.57
CA ASN A 60 12.08 -14.30 -4.30
C ASN A 60 10.77 -14.12 -5.09
N ILE A 61 9.64 -14.63 -4.59
CA ILE A 61 8.33 -14.29 -5.19
C ILE A 61 7.98 -12.82 -4.89
N ASP A 62 7.52 -12.11 -5.91
CA ASP A 62 7.07 -10.72 -5.82
C ASP A 62 5.86 -10.50 -6.76
N MET A 63 5.26 -9.32 -6.69
CA MET A 63 4.09 -8.98 -7.50
C MET A 63 4.39 -9.04 -9.00
N TYR A 64 5.59 -8.65 -9.42
CA TYR A 64 6.00 -8.63 -10.82
C TYR A 64 6.08 -10.04 -11.41
N LYS A 65 6.66 -11.00 -10.69
CA LYS A 65 6.71 -12.40 -11.09
C LYS A 65 5.33 -13.04 -11.14
N ILE A 66 4.45 -12.71 -10.20
CA ILE A 66 3.06 -13.19 -10.22
C ILE A 66 2.33 -12.63 -11.44
N LYS A 67 2.41 -11.32 -11.70
CA LYS A 67 1.84 -10.70 -12.92
C LYS A 67 2.38 -11.36 -14.18
N THR A 68 3.71 -11.49 -14.28
CA THR A 68 4.40 -12.13 -15.42
C THR A 68 3.88 -13.54 -15.67
N TRP A 69 3.70 -14.33 -14.60
CA TRP A 69 3.16 -15.68 -14.72
C TRP A 69 1.73 -15.67 -15.24
N LEU A 70 0.86 -14.80 -14.75
CA LEU A 70 -0.53 -14.70 -15.24
C LEU A 70 -0.57 -14.31 -16.72
N TYR A 71 0.24 -13.32 -17.14
CA TYR A 71 0.32 -12.91 -18.55
C TYR A 71 0.80 -14.02 -19.47
N LYS A 72 1.73 -14.87 -19.00
CA LYS A 72 2.24 -16.02 -19.77
C LYS A 72 1.28 -17.22 -19.76
N ASN A 73 0.38 -17.32 -18.78
CA ASN A 73 -0.50 -18.47 -18.58
C ASN A 73 -1.98 -18.06 -18.57
N LYS A 74 -2.43 -17.29 -19.57
CA LYS A 74 -3.78 -16.72 -19.63
C LYS A 74 -4.91 -17.75 -19.43
N SER A 75 -4.75 -18.98 -19.95
CA SER A 75 -5.73 -20.06 -19.79
C SER A 75 -5.95 -20.48 -18.34
N LEU A 76 -4.93 -20.36 -17.47
CA LEU A 76 -5.00 -20.68 -16.05
C LEU A 76 -5.19 -19.46 -15.16
N ALA A 77 -4.83 -18.27 -15.64
CA ALA A 77 -4.84 -17.03 -14.88
C ALA A 77 -6.19 -16.81 -14.18
N ARG A 78 -7.29 -16.90 -14.92
CA ARG A 78 -8.64 -16.72 -14.38
C ARG A 78 -8.99 -17.73 -13.29
N LYS A 79 -8.61 -19.00 -13.45
CA LYS A 79 -8.83 -20.05 -12.43
C LYS A 79 -8.13 -19.70 -11.12
N PHE A 80 -6.89 -19.22 -11.19
CA PHE A 80 -6.13 -18.84 -10.00
C PHE A 80 -6.63 -17.53 -9.36
N MET A 81 -6.97 -16.52 -10.16
CA MET A 81 -7.55 -15.28 -9.65
C MET A 81 -8.89 -15.52 -8.94
N ASN A 82 -9.72 -16.41 -9.48
CA ASN A 82 -11.01 -16.78 -8.88
C ASN A 82 -10.91 -17.56 -7.56
N MET A 83 -9.72 -18.05 -7.16
CA MET A 83 -9.54 -18.63 -5.82
C MET A 83 -9.69 -17.57 -4.72
N ASN A 84 -9.50 -16.29 -5.05
CA ASN A 84 -9.81 -15.20 -4.16
C ASN A 84 -11.29 -14.78 -4.32
N GLU A 85 -12.15 -15.33 -3.47
CA GLU A 85 -13.57 -14.96 -3.43
C GLU A 85 -13.82 -13.52 -2.94
N ARG A 86 -12.80 -12.86 -2.37
CA ARG A 86 -12.92 -11.48 -1.90
C ARG A 86 -13.06 -10.52 -3.07
N TYR A 87 -14.20 -9.83 -3.10
CA TYR A 87 -14.50 -8.82 -4.10
C TYR A 87 -14.53 -7.44 -3.44
N ILE A 88 -13.93 -6.45 -4.10
CA ILE A 88 -13.82 -5.07 -3.62
C ILE A 88 -14.75 -4.19 -4.46
N PHE A 89 -15.53 -3.36 -3.79
CA PHE A 89 -16.31 -2.29 -4.40
C PHE A 89 -15.56 -0.99 -4.27
N PHE A 90 -15.62 -0.19 -5.33
CA PHE A 90 -14.91 1.08 -5.41
C PHE A 90 -15.88 2.25 -5.48
N GLU A 91 -15.39 3.44 -5.14
CA GLU A 91 -16.04 4.71 -5.43
C GLU A 91 -15.06 5.64 -6.16
N LYS A 92 -15.60 6.56 -6.97
CA LYS A 92 -14.82 7.66 -7.54
C LYS A 92 -14.37 8.58 -6.41
N TYR A 93 -13.14 9.06 -6.49
CA TYR A 93 -12.60 9.94 -5.47
C TYR A 93 -11.89 11.15 -6.07
N SER A 94 -12.15 12.33 -5.51
CA SER A 94 -11.43 13.58 -5.82
C SER A 94 -10.53 13.95 -4.65
N GLY A 95 -9.26 14.25 -4.94
CA GLY A 95 -8.27 14.64 -3.92
C GLY A 95 -7.06 13.71 -3.85
N ASN A 96 -6.40 13.71 -2.70
CA ASN A 96 -5.24 12.84 -2.39
C ASN A 96 -5.71 11.63 -1.59
N ILE A 97 -5.14 10.45 -1.85
CA ILE A 97 -5.52 9.26 -1.08
C ILE A 97 -5.20 9.51 0.39
N LYS A 98 -6.18 9.23 1.24
CA LYS A 98 -6.02 9.30 2.69
C LYS A 98 -5.75 7.91 3.22
N GLY A 99 -4.75 7.79 4.09
CA GLY A 99 -4.58 6.57 4.86
C GLY A 99 -5.67 6.43 5.92
N SER A 100 -5.69 5.31 6.64
CA SER A 100 -6.63 5.07 7.73
C SER A 100 -6.54 6.11 8.87
N SER A 101 -5.49 6.92 8.95
CA SER A 101 -5.38 8.10 9.83
C SER A 101 -6.22 9.31 9.42
N GLY A 102 -6.77 9.33 8.21
CA GLY A 102 -7.44 10.49 7.64
C GLY A 102 -6.49 11.54 7.04
N ILE A 103 -5.17 11.34 7.16
CA ILE A 103 -4.12 12.18 6.57
C ILE A 103 -3.85 11.72 5.14
N ASN A 104 -3.57 12.66 4.24
CA ASN A 104 -3.16 12.38 2.87
C ASN A 104 -1.84 11.59 2.86
N LEU A 105 -1.80 10.50 2.11
CA LEU A 105 -0.59 9.72 1.89
C LEU A 105 0.41 10.53 1.07
N VAL A 106 1.59 10.70 1.65
CA VAL A 106 2.77 11.34 1.07
C VAL A 106 3.75 10.27 0.61
N PRO A 107 4.11 10.24 -0.69
CA PRO A 107 5.08 9.29 -1.22
C PRO A 107 6.39 9.30 -0.43
N ASN A 108 6.96 8.12 -0.19
CA ASN A 108 8.25 7.90 0.47
C ASN A 108 8.35 8.33 1.93
N ILE A 109 7.22 8.73 2.54
CA ILE A 109 7.13 9.11 3.96
C ILE A 109 6.01 8.33 4.65
N SER A 110 4.86 8.18 3.98
CA SER A 110 3.72 7.50 4.59
C SER A 110 3.92 5.99 4.61
N ILE A 111 3.69 5.38 5.76
CA ILE A 111 3.79 3.94 5.94
C ILE A 111 2.49 3.35 6.49
N ALA A 112 2.16 2.14 6.05
CA ALA A 112 1.17 1.31 6.71
C ALA A 112 1.84 0.45 7.79
N THR A 113 1.22 0.35 8.97
CA THR A 113 1.81 -0.34 10.12
C THR A 113 0.78 -1.22 10.85
N ASP A 114 1.26 -2.04 11.80
CA ASP A 114 0.40 -2.78 12.72
C ASP A 114 0.07 -1.92 13.94
N LYS A 115 -1.19 -1.49 14.05
CA LYS A 115 -1.70 -0.62 15.12
C LYS A 115 -1.45 -1.11 16.54
N ARG A 116 -1.23 -2.42 16.72
CA ARG A 116 -0.90 -3.01 18.02
C ARG A 116 0.47 -2.58 18.52
N PHE A 117 1.38 -2.26 17.60
CA PHE A 117 2.76 -1.89 17.91
C PHE A 117 3.05 -0.44 17.60
N ILE A 118 2.49 0.11 16.52
CA ILE A 118 2.75 1.47 16.04
C ILE A 118 1.41 2.17 15.85
N LYS A 119 1.16 3.25 16.58
CA LYS A 119 -0.07 4.03 16.49
C LYS A 119 -0.04 4.99 15.30
N LYS A 120 -1.22 5.37 14.82
CA LYS A 120 -1.38 6.36 13.76
C LYS A 120 -0.70 7.69 14.17
N GLY A 121 0.01 8.30 13.23
CA GLY A 121 0.74 9.55 13.42
C GLY A 121 2.13 9.40 14.05
N GLU A 122 2.51 8.23 14.57
CA GLU A 122 3.86 8.03 15.10
C GLU A 122 4.91 8.11 13.97
N ALA A 123 5.99 8.85 14.23
CA ALA A 123 7.16 8.93 13.37
C ALA A 123 8.19 7.86 13.75
N ILE A 124 8.82 7.25 12.75
CA ILE A 124 9.64 6.06 12.93
C ILE A 124 10.87 6.15 12.04
N ILE A 125 12.04 5.94 12.63
CA ILE A 125 13.28 5.69 11.87
C ILE A 125 13.28 4.21 11.46
N ILE A 126 13.45 3.97 10.17
CA ILE A 126 13.51 2.64 9.57
C ILE A 126 14.91 2.43 9.01
N GLU A 127 15.59 1.38 9.47
CA GLU A 127 16.97 1.05 9.09
C GLU A 127 16.98 -0.33 8.42
N SER A 128 17.63 -0.46 7.26
CA SER A 128 17.87 -1.77 6.65
C SER A 128 18.91 -2.55 7.45
N ILE A 129 18.64 -3.83 7.70
CA ILE A 129 19.57 -4.73 8.40
C ILE A 129 20.78 -5.05 7.52
N ASP A 130 20.54 -5.22 6.22
CA ASP A 130 21.56 -5.65 5.27
C ASP A 130 22.44 -4.46 4.81
N ASN A 131 21.96 -3.22 4.96
CA ASN A 131 22.72 -2.00 4.68
C ASN A 131 22.35 -0.88 5.65
N LYS A 132 23.13 -0.72 6.73
CA LYS A 132 22.85 0.29 7.77
C LYS A 132 22.92 1.75 7.30
N LYS A 133 23.41 2.03 6.08
CA LYS A 133 23.36 3.38 5.49
C LYS A 133 22.00 3.69 4.85
N ASP A 134 21.18 2.66 4.62
CA ASP A 134 19.85 2.78 4.08
C ASP A 134 18.86 3.00 5.23
N VAL A 135 18.68 4.29 5.56
CA VAL A 135 17.85 4.77 6.66
C VAL A 135 16.85 5.78 6.11
N PHE A 136 15.58 5.65 6.49
CA PHE A 136 14.55 6.63 6.15
C PHE A 136 13.55 6.86 7.28
N LEU A 137 12.90 8.01 7.25
CA LEU A 137 11.83 8.38 8.16
C LEU A 137 10.49 7.95 7.57
N GLY A 138 9.68 7.25 8.36
CA GLY A 138 8.30 6.92 8.04
C GLY A 138 7.32 7.51 9.05
N ILE A 139 6.13 7.90 8.61
CA ILE A 139 5.02 8.32 9.48
C ILE A 139 3.85 7.37 9.27
N ALA A 140 3.34 6.82 10.38
CA ALA A 140 2.24 5.85 10.37
C ALA A 140 0.90 6.52 9.99
N HIS A 141 0.68 6.72 8.68
CA HIS A 141 -0.56 7.30 8.17
C HIS A 141 -1.61 6.24 7.83
N ASP A 142 -1.24 4.97 7.70
CA ASP A 142 -2.14 3.91 7.28
C ASP A 142 -2.02 2.62 8.09
N GLU A 143 -2.99 1.73 7.91
CA GLU A 143 -3.03 0.39 8.50
C GLU A 143 -3.31 -0.64 7.41
N GLY A 144 -2.54 -1.72 7.39
CA GLY A 144 -2.76 -2.82 6.43
C GLY A 144 -3.17 -4.11 7.14
N ILE A 145 -4.21 -4.79 6.65
CA ILE A 145 -4.62 -6.10 7.19
C ILE A 145 -3.48 -7.14 7.05
N ALA A 146 -2.68 -7.04 5.99
CA ALA A 146 -1.52 -7.91 5.79
C ALA A 146 -0.25 -7.44 6.54
N ILE A 147 -0.27 -6.25 7.14
CA ILE A 147 0.87 -5.66 7.83
C ILE A 147 0.77 -6.00 9.31
N LYS A 148 1.53 -7.02 9.72
CA LYS A 148 1.48 -7.59 11.07
C LYS A 148 2.88 -7.75 11.66
N GLY A 149 3.04 -7.32 12.91
CA GLY A 149 4.28 -7.42 13.67
C GLY A 149 4.99 -6.08 13.90
N LYS A 150 5.92 -6.07 14.84
CA LYS A 150 6.61 -4.86 15.35
C LYS A 150 7.48 -4.16 14.30
N SER A 151 8.16 -4.93 13.45
CA SER A 151 9.08 -4.41 12.42
C SER A 151 8.58 -4.73 11.00
N ARG A 152 7.26 -4.76 10.81
CA ARG A 152 6.63 -4.92 9.50
C ARG A 152 5.94 -3.62 9.12
N ILE A 153 6.37 -3.05 8.00
CA ILE A 153 5.82 -1.81 7.43
C ILE A 153 5.56 -2.02 5.94
N ASP A 154 4.68 -1.20 5.39
CA ASP A 154 4.52 -1.02 3.95
C ASP A 154 4.76 0.44 3.60
N LEU A 155 5.62 0.73 2.63
CA LEU A 155 5.96 2.10 2.25
C LEU A 155 5.11 2.54 1.07
N PHE A 156 4.36 3.61 1.24
CA PHE A 156 3.65 4.23 0.13
C PHE A 156 4.65 4.96 -0.79
N THR A 157 4.91 4.41 -1.98
CA THR A 157 5.89 4.96 -2.95
C THR A 157 5.30 5.99 -3.92
N GLY A 158 3.97 6.14 -3.95
CA GLY A 158 3.28 7.06 -4.87
C GLY A 158 2.42 6.32 -5.90
N TYR A 159 2.37 6.88 -7.12
CA TYR A 159 1.54 6.36 -8.21
C TYR A 159 2.34 6.33 -9.52
N GLY A 160 1.94 5.45 -10.43
CA GLY A 160 2.56 5.30 -11.75
C GLY A 160 3.74 4.32 -11.76
N SER A 161 4.25 4.05 -12.95
CA SER A 161 5.27 3.01 -13.20
C SER A 161 6.51 3.15 -12.32
N VAL A 162 7.02 4.38 -12.13
CA VAL A 162 8.20 4.63 -11.28
C VAL A 162 7.95 4.26 -9.81
N ALA A 163 6.74 4.55 -9.30
CA ALA A 163 6.39 4.19 -7.92
C ALA A 163 6.21 2.67 -7.77
N GLU A 164 5.67 2.00 -8.79
CA GLU A 164 5.51 0.54 -8.82
C GLU A 164 6.87 -0.17 -8.87
N GLU A 165 7.79 0.28 -9.73
CA GLU A 165 9.15 -0.25 -9.81
C GLU A 165 9.87 -0.10 -8.47
N LYS A 166 9.77 1.08 -7.86
CA LYS A 166 10.32 1.32 -6.52
C LYS A 166 9.73 0.35 -5.49
N ALA A 167 8.41 0.20 -5.45
CA ALA A 167 7.73 -0.69 -4.51
C ALA A 167 8.13 -2.16 -4.69
N ALA A 168 8.30 -2.60 -5.95
CA ALA A 168 8.74 -3.96 -6.26
C ALA A 168 10.13 -4.28 -5.69
N GLY A 169 11.02 -3.28 -5.59
CA GLY A 169 12.34 -3.41 -4.96
C GLY A 169 12.33 -3.42 -3.43
N LEU A 170 11.18 -3.19 -2.78
CA LEU A 170 11.07 -3.13 -1.32
C LEU A 170 10.78 -4.51 -0.73
N ASN A 171 11.84 -5.30 -0.54
CA ASN A 171 11.76 -6.52 0.24
C ASN A 171 13.06 -6.74 1.02
N ARG A 172 13.14 -6.17 2.21
CA ARG A 172 14.35 -6.16 3.04
C ARG A 172 14.01 -6.37 4.51
N LYS A 173 14.97 -6.92 5.26
CA LYS A 173 14.86 -7.01 6.70
C LYS A 173 15.17 -5.63 7.31
N ILE A 174 14.36 -5.20 8.28
CA ILE A 174 14.45 -3.85 8.86
C ILE A 174 14.45 -3.85 10.39
N PHE A 175 15.05 -2.81 10.96
CA PHE A 175 14.79 -2.36 12.33
C PHE A 175 13.95 -1.08 12.30
N THR A 176 13.09 -0.92 13.31
CA THR A 176 12.23 0.26 13.47
C THR A 176 12.45 0.88 14.84
N ARG A 177 12.68 2.20 14.91
CA ARG A 177 12.78 2.97 16.15
C ARG A 177 11.75 4.08 16.14
N LYS A 178 10.87 4.09 17.14
CA LYS A 178 9.88 5.17 17.29
C LYS A 178 10.56 6.45 17.74
N LEU A 179 10.18 7.56 17.13
CA LEU A 179 10.49 8.89 17.63
C LEU A 179 9.37 9.27 18.60
N ILE A 180 9.74 9.42 19.87
CA ILE A 180 8.82 9.86 20.92
C ILE A 180 9.04 11.35 21.07
N PRO A 181 8.03 12.19 20.81
CA PRO A 181 8.12 13.61 21.12
C PRO A 181 8.48 13.75 22.61
N ILE A 182 9.56 14.45 22.89
CA ILE A 182 9.83 14.89 24.25
C ILE A 182 8.83 16.02 24.47
N GLU A 183 7.91 15.83 25.42
CA GLU A 183 7.14 16.94 25.98
C GLU A 183 8.15 17.89 26.64
N ASN A 184 8.72 18.80 25.84
CA ASN A 184 9.14 20.05 26.42
C ASN A 184 7.85 20.67 26.94
N LYS A 185 7.83 21.01 28.23
CA LYS A 185 6.95 22.05 28.78
C LYS A 185 7.23 23.35 28.00
N LEU A 186 6.85 23.42 26.74
CA LEU A 186 6.59 24.67 26.05
C LEU A 186 5.30 25.16 26.68
N THR A 187 5.45 25.84 27.81
CA THR A 187 4.44 26.72 28.39
C THR A 187 3.82 27.51 27.24
N GLY A 188 2.48 27.58 27.22
CA GLY A 188 1.64 27.97 26.08
C GLY A 188 1.76 29.40 25.58
N GLU A 189 2.94 30.02 25.55
CA GLU A 189 3.15 31.39 25.08
C GLU A 189 3.72 31.48 23.65
N ILE A 190 4.33 30.42 23.10
CA ILE A 190 5.03 30.53 21.81
C ILE A 190 4.11 30.25 20.60
N PHE A 191 3.00 29.53 20.76
CA PHE A 191 2.13 29.18 19.64
C PHE A 191 1.13 30.26 19.22
N GLU A 192 0.75 31.21 20.08
CA GLU A 192 -0.22 32.26 19.73
C GLU A 192 0.38 33.50 19.03
N LYS A 193 1.69 33.73 19.13
CA LYS A 193 2.29 34.98 18.60
C LYS A 193 2.61 34.99 17.10
N ASN A 194 2.64 33.84 16.42
CA ASN A 194 3.12 33.78 15.03
C ASN A 194 2.05 33.46 13.97
N PHE A 195 0.77 33.36 14.32
CA PHE A 195 -0.31 33.13 13.35
C PHE A 195 -1.28 34.31 13.18
N ARG A 196 -0.98 35.47 13.79
CA ARG A 196 -1.61 36.74 13.44
C ARG A 196 -0.55 37.70 12.94
N ASN A 197 -0.19 37.58 11.66
CA ASN A 197 0.20 38.65 10.74
C ASN A 197 1.03 38.10 9.57
N LYS A 198 0.34 37.71 8.48
CA LYS A 198 0.57 38.18 7.10
C LYS A 198 -0.41 37.49 6.16
#